data_AF-A0A2M7Y5I3-F1
#
_entry.id   AF-A0A2M7Y5I3-F1
#
_cell.length_a   1.000
_cell.length_b   1.000
_cell.length_c   1.000
_cell.angle_alpha   90.00
_cell.angle_beta   90.00
_cell.angle_gamma   90.00
#
_symmetry.space_group_name_H-M   'P 1'
#
loop_
_entity.id
_entity.type
_entity.pdbx_description
1 polymer ?
#
loop_
_entity_poly.entity_id
_entity_poly.type
_entity_poly.pdbx_seq_one_letter_code
_entity_poly.pdbx_strand_id
1 'polypeptide(L)'
;MLCGLGLMFFPRPEAALGEVRAVLRPGGALAVSVWGEAQEVPLVSCALECMRRVLPPPKLARPSVFRFGDPARLAALIEGAGFVEARVEHFALESTFPDPAAYWQSFLDLAGGAAWSLARLPADSRGRLADEVRVELSPWRQGSGYRMRSRVLIACARRPAPR
;
A
#
# COMPACT_ATOMS: atom_id res chain seq x y z
N MET A 1 -8.25 -16.07 7.33
CA MET A 1 -6.93 -15.56 6.94
C MET A 1 -7.01 -14.05 6.84
N LEU A 2 -6.06 -13.33 7.44
CA LEU A 2 -5.94 -11.88 7.29
C LEU A 2 -4.64 -11.57 6.54
N CYS A 3 -4.69 -10.73 5.52
CA CYS A 3 -3.52 -10.24 4.80
C CYS A 3 -3.58 -8.72 4.70
N GLY A 4 -2.91 -8.04 5.63
CA GLY A 4 -2.89 -6.57 5.69
C GLY A 4 -1.79 -5.98 4.79
N LEU A 5 -2.18 -5.17 3.80
CA LEU A 5 -1.27 -4.47 2.87
C LEU A 5 -0.17 -5.35 2.23
N GLY A 6 -0.43 -6.66 2.13
CA GLY A 6 0.55 -7.64 1.66
C GLY A 6 0.34 -8.12 0.23
N LEU A 7 -0.94 -8.26 -0.19
CA LEU A 7 -1.31 -8.90 -1.45
C LEU A 7 -0.62 -8.26 -2.68
N MET A 8 -0.49 -6.94 -2.65
CA MET A 8 0.12 -6.13 -3.72
C MET A 8 1.60 -6.44 -3.99
N PHE A 9 2.30 -7.08 -3.04
CA PHE A 9 3.71 -7.45 -3.18
C PHE A 9 3.93 -8.86 -3.75
N PHE A 10 2.91 -9.72 -3.80
CA PHE A 10 3.09 -11.05 -4.37
C PHE A 10 3.35 -10.96 -5.89
N PRO A 11 4.41 -11.63 -6.40
CA PRO A 11 4.66 -11.71 -7.84
C PRO A 11 3.55 -12.45 -8.60
N ARG A 12 2.96 -13.47 -7.95
CA ARG A 12 1.87 -14.32 -8.47
C ARG A 12 0.70 -14.33 -7.48
N PRO A 13 -0.09 -13.25 -7.39
CA PRO A 13 -1.14 -13.09 -6.39
C PRO A 13 -2.26 -14.12 -6.53
N GLU A 14 -2.57 -14.57 -7.75
CA GLU A 14 -3.55 -15.63 -8.02
C GLU A 14 -3.12 -16.95 -7.37
N ALA A 15 -1.84 -17.33 -7.54
CA ALA A 15 -1.28 -18.52 -6.94
C ALA A 15 -1.25 -18.41 -5.40
N ALA A 16 -0.84 -17.25 -4.86
CA ALA A 16 -0.85 -17.01 -3.42
C ALA A 16 -2.26 -17.16 -2.83
N LEU A 17 -3.28 -16.59 -3.47
CA LEU A 17 -4.68 -16.75 -3.08
C LEU A 17 -5.15 -18.20 -3.18
N GLY A 18 -4.70 -18.95 -4.20
CA GLY A 18 -4.95 -20.38 -4.33
C GLY A 18 -4.44 -21.19 -3.13
N GLU A 19 -3.21 -20.92 -2.68
CA GLU A 19 -2.64 -21.55 -1.48
C GLU A 19 -3.41 -21.15 -0.21
N VAL A 20 -3.76 -19.86 -0.07
CA VAL A 20 -4.60 -19.40 1.06
C VAL A 20 -5.93 -20.15 1.08
N ARG A 21 -6.57 -20.34 -0.08
CA ARG A 21 -7.82 -21.09 -0.19
C ARG A 21 -7.63 -22.55 0.21
N ALA A 22 -6.52 -23.18 -0.19
CA ALA A 22 -6.25 -24.59 0.12
C ALA A 22 -6.16 -24.85 1.63
N VAL A 23 -5.55 -23.92 2.39
CA VAL A 23 -5.36 -24.06 3.85
C VAL A 23 -6.56 -23.61 4.70
N LEU A 24 -7.45 -22.78 4.16
CA LEU A 24 -8.67 -22.37 4.86
C LEU A 24 -9.64 -23.55 4.98
N ARG A 25 -10.25 -23.78 6.15
CA ARG A 25 -11.38 -24.72 6.25
C ARG A 25 -12.51 -24.35 5.27
N PRO A 26 -13.35 -25.30 4.82
CA PRO A 26 -14.55 -24.96 4.05
C PRO A 26 -15.42 -23.91 4.74
N GLY A 27 -15.95 -22.94 3.98
CA GLY A 27 -16.67 -21.78 4.53
C GLY A 27 -15.79 -20.75 5.26
N GLY A 28 -14.48 -20.97 5.34
CA GLY A 28 -13.51 -20.08 5.98
C GLY A 28 -13.40 -18.73 5.27
N ALA A 29 -13.10 -17.68 6.05
CA ALA A 29 -13.04 -16.30 5.56
C ALA A 29 -11.61 -15.88 5.19
N LEU A 30 -11.54 -15.08 4.13
CA LEU A 30 -10.39 -14.28 3.71
C LEU A 30 -10.74 -12.81 3.93
N ALA A 31 -9.83 -12.06 4.55
CA ALA A 31 -9.86 -10.60 4.53
C ALA A 31 -8.49 -10.07 4.08
N VAL A 32 -8.49 -9.16 3.11
CA VAL A 32 -7.28 -8.54 2.56
C VAL A 32 -7.44 -7.02 2.59
N SER A 33 -6.40 -6.29 2.95
CA SER A 33 -6.34 -4.85 2.70
C SER A 33 -5.28 -4.48 1.67
N VAL A 34 -5.58 -3.51 0.82
CA VAL A 34 -4.65 -2.92 -0.16
C VAL A 34 -4.84 -1.41 -0.20
N TRP A 35 -3.84 -0.69 -0.73
CA TRP A 35 -4.02 0.72 -1.03
C TRP A 35 -5.04 0.93 -2.16
N GLY A 36 -5.74 2.05 -2.13
CA GLY A 36 -6.51 2.56 -3.27
C GLY A 36 -5.61 3.00 -4.43
N GLU A 37 -6.16 3.73 -5.39
CA GLU A 37 -5.38 4.26 -6.50
C GLU A 37 -4.37 5.33 -6.03
N ALA A 38 -3.27 5.52 -6.76
CA ALA A 38 -2.15 6.36 -6.31
C ALA A 38 -2.56 7.80 -5.92
N GLN A 39 -3.50 8.38 -6.66
CA GLN A 39 -4.02 9.73 -6.42
C GLN A 39 -4.90 9.83 -5.17
N GLU A 40 -5.38 8.70 -4.63
CA GLU A 40 -6.19 8.65 -3.42
C GLU A 40 -5.36 8.27 -2.18
N VAL A 41 -4.04 8.06 -2.31
CA VAL A 41 -3.17 7.54 -1.25
C VAL A 41 -1.94 8.44 -1.05
N PRO A 42 -2.13 9.73 -0.69
CA PRO A 42 -1.05 10.70 -0.54
C PRO A 42 0.01 10.29 0.49
N LEU A 43 -0.35 9.46 1.48
CA LEU A 43 0.60 8.91 2.44
C LEU A 43 1.77 8.21 1.75
N VAL A 44 1.49 7.47 0.68
CA VAL A 44 2.48 6.66 -0.05
C VAL A 44 2.92 7.34 -1.35
N SER A 45 1.98 7.95 -2.09
CA SER A 45 2.30 8.51 -3.42
C SER A 45 3.24 9.72 -3.35
N CYS A 46 3.10 10.61 -2.36
CA CYS A 46 4.02 11.73 -2.18
C CYS A 46 5.47 11.28 -1.93
N ALA A 47 5.67 10.27 -1.06
CA ALA A 47 7.00 9.73 -0.81
C ALA A 47 7.61 9.05 -2.04
N LEU A 48 6.81 8.28 -2.79
CA LEU A 48 7.27 7.66 -4.04
C LEU A 48 7.65 8.70 -5.09
N GLU A 49 6.92 9.81 -5.17
CA GLU A 49 7.23 10.91 -6.08
C GLU A 49 8.53 11.64 -5.69
N CYS A 50 8.73 11.91 -4.39
CA CYS A 50 10.00 12.47 -3.89
C CYS A 50 11.18 11.55 -4.24
N MET A 51 11.02 10.24 -4.01
CA MET A 51 12.03 9.24 -4.38
C MET A 51 12.31 9.24 -5.88
N ARG A 52 11.29 9.35 -6.73
CA ARG A 52 11.44 9.39 -8.19
C ARG A 52 12.25 10.59 -8.68
N ARG A 53 12.16 11.74 -7.99
CA ARG A 53 12.89 12.97 -8.35
C ARG A 53 14.36 12.93 -7.90
N VAL A 54 14.67 12.28 -6.78
CA VAL A 54 16.01 12.30 -6.19
C VAL A 54 16.84 11.07 -6.52
N LEU A 55 16.22 9.90 -6.59
CA LEU A 55 16.91 8.62 -6.70
C LEU A 55 16.93 8.11 -8.14
N PRO A 56 17.99 7.37 -8.54
CA PRO A 56 17.96 6.68 -9.82
C PRO A 56 16.82 5.64 -9.85
N PRO A 57 16.27 5.34 -11.04
CA PRO A 57 15.24 4.34 -11.18
C PRO A 57 15.72 2.98 -10.68
N PRO A 58 14.84 2.15 -10.09
CA PRO A 58 15.22 0.84 -9.58
C PRO A 58 15.68 -0.06 -10.73
N LYS A 59 16.76 -0.83 -10.50
CA LYS A 59 17.30 -1.78 -11.49
C LYS A 59 16.33 -2.90 -11.87
N LEU A 60 15.41 -3.23 -10.97
CA LEU A 60 14.39 -4.26 -11.16
C LEU A 60 13.02 -3.63 -11.07
N ALA A 61 12.17 -3.92 -12.06
CA ALA A 61 10.77 -3.56 -12.01
C ALA A 61 10.11 -4.25 -10.80
N ARG A 62 9.37 -3.48 -10.01
CA ARG A 62 8.59 -3.98 -8.88
C ARG A 62 7.11 -3.77 -9.18
N PRO A 63 6.22 -4.70 -8.78
CA PRO A 63 4.78 -4.45 -8.87
C PRO A 63 4.43 -3.15 -8.16
N SER A 64 3.54 -2.36 -8.77
CA SER A 64 3.01 -1.17 -8.12
C SER A 64 2.24 -1.56 -6.85
N VAL A 65 2.48 -0.85 -5.76
CA VAL A 65 1.71 -0.97 -4.52
C VAL A 65 0.24 -0.57 -4.69
N PHE A 66 -0.09 0.15 -5.77
CA PHE A 66 -1.45 0.57 -6.12
C PHE A 66 -2.13 -0.36 -7.14
N ARG A 67 -1.50 -1.48 -7.53
CA ARG A 67 -1.98 -2.35 -8.62
C ARG A 67 -3.38 -2.96 -8.41
N PHE A 68 -3.89 -2.94 -7.18
CA PHE A 68 -5.21 -3.42 -6.79
C PHE A 68 -6.08 -2.32 -6.17
N GLY A 69 -5.78 -1.06 -6.47
CA GLY A 69 -6.53 0.11 -5.98
C GLY A 69 -7.89 0.30 -6.63
N ASP A 70 -8.18 -0.41 -7.73
CA ASP A 70 -9.52 -0.53 -8.31
C ASP A 70 -10.30 -1.67 -7.62
N PRO A 71 -11.45 -1.38 -6.97
CA PRO A 71 -12.28 -2.39 -6.31
C PRO A 71 -12.73 -3.52 -7.23
N ALA A 72 -13.05 -3.22 -8.49
CA ALA A 72 -13.51 -4.23 -9.44
C ALA A 72 -12.39 -5.21 -9.79
N ARG A 73 -11.18 -4.69 -10.00
CA ARG A 73 -9.98 -5.50 -10.22
C ARG A 73 -9.63 -6.37 -9.02
N LEU A 74 -9.75 -5.84 -7.79
CA LEU A 74 -9.48 -6.60 -6.57
C LEU A 74 -10.51 -7.73 -6.37
N ALA A 75 -11.79 -7.44 -6.59
CA ALA A 75 -12.86 -8.45 -6.52
C ALA A 75 -12.63 -9.56 -7.56
N ALA A 76 -12.39 -9.20 -8.82
CA ALA A 76 -12.15 -10.15 -9.90
C ALA A 76 -10.94 -11.05 -9.65
N LEU A 77 -9.85 -10.51 -9.07
CA LEU A 77 -8.68 -11.30 -8.66
C LEU A 77 -9.05 -12.36 -7.60
N ILE A 78 -9.81 -11.97 -6.59
CA ILE A 78 -10.21 -12.85 -5.47
C ILE A 78 -11.17 -13.94 -5.96
N GLU A 79 -12.16 -13.57 -6.77
CA GLU A 79 -13.12 -14.49 -7.37
C GLU A 79 -12.47 -15.42 -8.39
N GLY A 80 -11.53 -14.92 -9.20
CA GLY A 80 -10.72 -15.71 -10.12
C GLY A 80 -9.86 -16.76 -9.41
N ALA A 81 -9.46 -16.49 -8.15
CA ALA A 81 -8.83 -17.47 -7.27
C ALA A 81 -9.84 -18.43 -6.60
N GLY A 82 -11.11 -18.42 -7.03
CA GLY A 82 -12.20 -19.29 -6.61
C GLY A 82 -12.67 -19.11 -5.16
N PHE A 83 -12.52 -17.91 -4.62
CA PHE A 83 -13.33 -17.46 -3.49
C PHE A 83 -14.72 -17.02 -3.98
N VAL A 84 -15.69 -16.98 -3.07
CA VAL A 84 -17.06 -16.52 -3.33
C VAL A 84 -17.45 -15.41 -2.36
N GLU A 85 -18.54 -14.72 -2.66
CA GLU A 85 -19.07 -13.61 -1.85
C GLU A 85 -18.04 -12.49 -1.65
N ALA A 86 -17.25 -12.18 -2.67
CA ALA A 86 -16.27 -11.11 -2.59
C ALA A 86 -16.97 -9.76 -2.45
N ARG A 87 -16.63 -9.02 -1.39
CA ARG A 87 -17.10 -7.66 -1.12
C ARG A 87 -15.90 -6.77 -0.88
N VAL A 88 -15.87 -5.60 -1.49
CA VAL A 88 -14.79 -4.62 -1.31
C VAL A 88 -15.38 -3.35 -0.72
N GLU A 89 -14.82 -2.93 0.40
CA GLU A 89 -15.22 -1.70 1.11
C GLU A 89 -14.09 -0.67 1.08
N HIS A 90 -14.48 0.61 1.10
CA HIS A 90 -13.56 1.74 1.11
C HIS A 90 -13.37 2.26 2.53
N PHE A 91 -12.12 2.34 2.96
CA PHE A 91 -11.75 2.95 4.23
C PHE A 91 -10.85 4.16 4.02
N ALA A 92 -11.05 5.19 4.83
CA ALA A 92 -10.23 6.38 4.84
C ALA A 92 -9.26 6.33 6.02
N LEU A 93 -7.98 6.09 5.72
CA LEU A 93 -6.91 6.22 6.69
C LEU A 93 -6.56 7.71 6.83
N GLU A 94 -6.92 8.29 7.97
CA GLU A 94 -6.48 9.63 8.33
C GLU A 94 -5.12 9.57 9.02
N SER A 95 -4.17 10.39 8.58
CA SER A 95 -2.82 10.45 9.15
C SER A 95 -2.45 11.89 9.40
N THR A 96 -1.89 12.17 10.58
CA THR A 96 -1.44 13.50 10.99
C THR A 96 0.03 13.48 11.32
N PHE A 97 0.73 14.55 10.96
CA PHE A 97 2.17 14.67 11.18
C PHE A 97 2.50 16.05 11.74
N PRO A 98 3.33 16.15 12.79
CA PRO A 98 3.74 17.45 13.32
C PRO A 98 4.66 18.21 12.34
N ASP A 99 5.47 17.49 11.56
CA ASP A 99 6.43 18.05 10.61
C ASP A 99 6.72 17.05 9.46
N PRO A 100 7.45 17.49 8.40
CA PRO A 100 7.77 16.61 7.27
C PRO A 100 8.69 15.45 7.62
N ALA A 101 9.53 15.57 8.65
CA ALA A 101 10.43 14.50 9.07
C ALA A 101 9.64 13.36 9.73
N ALA A 102 8.64 13.68 10.55
CA ALA A 102 7.72 12.72 11.14
C ALA A 102 6.88 11.98 10.08
N TYR A 103 6.44 12.68 9.02
CA TYR A 103 5.84 12.04 7.85
C TYR A 103 6.81 11.07 7.19
N TRP A 104 8.04 11.52 6.90
CA TRP A 104 9.03 10.68 6.22
C TRP A 104 9.37 9.43 7.04
N GLN A 105 9.52 9.56 8.36
CA GLN A 105 9.71 8.43 9.25
C GLN A 105 8.52 7.45 9.20
N SER A 106 7.30 7.96 9.23
CA SER A 106 6.09 7.13 9.14
C SER A 106 6.00 6.38 7.80
N PHE A 107 6.44 7.01 6.70
CA PHE A 107 6.58 6.31 5.42
C PHE A 107 7.65 5.21 5.47
N LEU A 108 8.81 5.47 6.09
CA LEU A 108 9.86 4.46 6.24
C LEU A 108 9.36 3.24 7.04
N ASP A 109 8.56 3.46 8.09
CA ASP A 109 7.98 2.37 8.89
C ASP A 109 7.03 1.49 8.06
N LEU A 110 6.37 2.05 7.05
CA LEU A 110 5.51 1.34 6.09
C LEU A 110 6.28 0.70 4.92
N ALA A 111 7.44 1.26 4.56
CA ALA A 111 8.21 0.87 3.37
C ALA A 111 8.89 -0.51 3.51
N GLY A 112 8.83 -1.12 4.69
CA GLY A 112 9.37 -2.46 4.97
C GLY A 112 10.83 -2.58 4.56
N GLY A 113 11.17 -3.59 3.74
CA GLY A 113 12.54 -3.81 3.27
C GLY A 113 13.15 -2.64 2.47
N ALA A 114 12.34 -1.75 1.90
CA ALA A 114 12.85 -0.57 1.20
C ALA A 114 13.45 0.47 2.18
N ALA A 115 12.98 0.52 3.43
CA ALA A 115 13.49 1.44 4.44
C ALA A 115 14.99 1.25 4.69
N TRP A 116 15.47 -0.01 4.69
CA TRP A 116 16.89 -0.34 4.83
C TRP A 116 17.76 0.23 3.72
N SER A 117 17.25 0.27 2.49
CA SER A 117 17.98 0.86 1.36
C SER A 117 18.01 2.38 1.46
N LEU A 118 16.90 2.99 1.87
CA LEU A 118 16.77 4.43 2.06
C LEU A 118 17.66 4.94 3.21
N ALA A 119 17.79 4.17 4.29
CA ALA A 119 18.65 4.50 5.42
C ALA A 119 20.16 4.57 5.06
N ARG A 120 20.58 3.86 4.00
CA ARG A 120 21.97 3.78 3.54
C ARG A 120 22.32 4.81 2.45
N LEU A 121 21.38 5.70 2.12
CA LEU A 121 21.63 6.73 1.13
C LEU A 121 22.76 7.69 1.57
N PRO A 122 23.58 8.18 0.63
CA PRO A 122 24.54 9.26 0.90
C PRO A 122 23.86 10.45 1.58
N ALA A 123 24.61 11.20 2.39
CA ALA A 123 24.07 12.35 3.12
C ALA A 123 23.43 13.40 2.18
N ASP A 124 24.05 13.63 1.01
CA ASP A 124 23.50 14.50 -0.03
C ASP A 124 22.11 14.07 -0.49
N SER A 125 21.94 12.79 -0.86
CA SER A 125 20.64 12.26 -1.29
C SER A 125 19.59 12.32 -0.18
N ARG A 126 19.99 12.10 1.08
CA ARG A 126 19.08 12.25 2.24
C ARG A 126 18.63 13.70 2.44
N GLY A 127 19.55 14.67 2.31
CA GLY A 127 19.22 16.10 2.38
C GLY A 127 18.25 16.51 1.27
N ARG A 128 18.55 16.12 0.02
CA ARG A 128 17.67 16.38 -1.12
C ARG A 128 16.28 15.76 -0.96
N LEU A 129 16.18 14.54 -0.44
CA LEU A 129 14.89 13.91 -0.13
C LEU A 129 14.12 14.69 0.94
N ALA A 130 14.78 15.14 2.00
CA ALA A 130 14.13 15.93 3.04
C ALA A 130 13.56 17.25 2.49
N ASP A 131 14.28 17.91 1.58
CA ASP A 131 13.80 19.11 0.90
C ASP A 131 12.61 18.84 -0.03
N GLU A 132 12.68 17.78 -0.85
CA GLU A 132 11.56 17.38 -1.72
C GLU A 132 10.33 17.04 -0.90
N VAL A 133 10.47 16.28 0.19
CA VAL A 133 9.35 15.93 1.08
C VAL A 133 8.74 17.20 1.66
N ARG A 134 9.54 18.14 2.16
CA ARG A 134 9.02 19.41 2.69
C ARG A 134 8.19 20.16 1.65
N VAL A 135 8.63 20.20 0.39
CA VAL A 135 7.91 20.87 -0.71
C VAL A 135 6.64 20.10 -1.06
N GLU A 136 6.74 18.78 -1.29
CA GLU A 136 5.65 17.89 -1.68
C GLU A 136 4.52 17.87 -0.64
N LEU A 137 4.85 18.04 0.64
CA LEU A 137 3.85 18.08 1.71
C LEU A 137 3.08 19.40 1.83
N SER A 138 3.52 20.48 1.17
CA SER A 138 2.93 21.81 1.33
C SER A 138 1.40 21.87 1.12
N PRO A 139 0.81 21.16 0.14
CA PRO A 139 -0.65 21.14 -0.06
C PRO A 139 -1.43 20.49 1.09
N TRP A 140 -0.77 19.69 1.93
CA TRP A 140 -1.38 18.92 3.03
C TRP A 140 -1.25 19.61 4.39
N ARG A 141 -0.70 20.83 4.43
CA ARG A 141 -0.52 21.59 5.68
C ARG A 141 -1.89 21.95 6.28
N GLN A 142 -2.07 21.64 7.56
CA GLN A 142 -3.23 22.01 8.36
C GLN A 142 -2.77 22.58 9.70
N GLY A 143 -2.89 23.90 9.87
CA GLY A 143 -2.34 24.61 11.03
C GLY A 143 -0.82 24.47 11.11
N SER A 144 -0.30 24.04 12.26
CA SER A 144 1.13 23.83 12.46
C SER A 144 1.66 22.53 11.81
N GLY A 145 0.80 21.54 11.59
CA GLY A 145 1.19 20.22 11.07
C GLY A 145 0.61 19.91 9.68
N TYR A 146 0.49 18.62 9.39
CA TYR A 146 -0.01 18.08 8.12
C TYR A 146 -1.10 17.04 8.37
N ARG A 147 -2.11 16.99 7.52
CA ARG A 147 -3.15 15.97 7.55
C ARG A 147 -3.37 15.39 6.17
N MET A 148 -3.40 14.07 6.10
CA MET A 148 -3.65 13.30 4.88
C MET A 148 -4.80 12.35 5.09
N ARG A 149 -5.54 12.10 4.01
CA ARG A 149 -6.56 11.07 3.95
C ARG A 149 -6.21 10.13 2.81
N SER A 150 -5.86 8.89 3.15
CA SER A 150 -5.45 7.87 2.20
C SER A 150 -6.48 6.76 2.08
N ARG A 151 -6.83 6.37 0.86
CA ARG A 151 -7.79 5.28 0.60
C ARG A 151 -7.14 3.92 0.84
N VAL A 152 -7.82 3.09 1.62
CA VAL A 152 -7.53 1.66 1.77
C VAL A 152 -8.76 0.90 1.31
N LEU A 153 -8.57 -0.14 0.51
CA LEU A 153 -9.62 -1.10 0.20
C LEU A 153 -9.53 -2.29 1.15
N ILE A 154 -10.66 -2.73 1.68
CA ILE A 154 -10.75 -3.96 2.46
C ILE A 154 -11.67 -4.91 1.71
N ALA A 155 -11.12 -6.03 1.26
CA ALA A 155 -11.86 -7.09 0.59
C ALA A 155 -12.10 -8.27 1.52
N CYS A 156 -13.35 -8.71 1.63
CA CYS A 156 -13.76 -9.89 2.37
C CYS A 156 -14.36 -10.92 1.39
N ALA A 157 -13.99 -12.19 1.53
CA ALA A 157 -14.52 -13.28 0.73
C ALA A 157 -14.50 -14.62 1.49
N ARG A 158 -15.13 -15.66 0.95
CA ARG A 158 -15.21 -16.99 1.57
C ARG A 158 -14.67 -18.08 0.67
N ARG A 159 -14.02 -19.09 1.26
CA ARG A 159 -13.82 -20.38 0.60
C ARG A 159 -15.19 -21.05 0.44
N PRO A 160 -15.56 -21.55 -0.75
CA PRO A 160 -16.79 -22.31 -0.93
C PRO A 160 -16.91 -23.47 0.08
N ALA A 161 -18.10 -23.67 0.62
CA ALA A 161 -18.42 -24.92 1.33
C ALA A 161 -18.61 -26.05 0.30
N PRO A 162 -18.27 -27.31 0.64
CA PRO A 162 -18.74 -28.44 -0.16
C PRO A 162 -20.27 -28.38 -0.24
N ARG A 163 -20.80 -28.69 -1.43
CA ARG A 163 -22.24 -28.86 -1.64
C ARG A 163 -22.75 -30.07 -0.86
#